data_AF-A0A940F4Z4-F1
#
_entry.id   AF-A0A940F4Z4-F1
#
_cell.length_a   1.000
_cell.length_b   1.000
_cell.length_c   1.000
_cell.angle_alpha   90.00
_cell.angle_beta   90.00
_cell.angle_gamma   90.00
#
_symmetry.space_group_name_H-M   'P 1'
#
loop_
_entity.id
_entity.type
_entity.pdbx_description
1 polymer ?
#
loop_
_entity_poly.entity_id
_entity_poly.type
_entity_poly.pdbx_seq_one_letter_code
_entity_poly.pdbx_strand_id
1 'polypeptide(L)'
;MRIKVKSVKAFGAIPLAGGNDCQTKSLSDIALKSDGPFDPTGTGGILVGTYAISDLNGCGPLGGLVSPLTAGAGNSLRLSMTPTTT
;
A
#
# COMPACT_ATOMS: atom_id res chain seq x y z
N MET A 1 -4.62 -6.48 0.21
CA MET A 1 -3.62 -5.84 1.09
C MET A 1 -4.29 -4.79 1.95
N ARG A 2 -3.88 -4.60 3.22
CA ARG A 2 -4.35 -3.50 4.07
C ARG A 2 -3.24 -2.50 4.31
N ILE A 3 -3.50 -1.22 4.09
CA ILE A 3 -2.51 -0.15 4.27
C ILE A 3 -2.87 0.61 5.55
N LYS A 4 -1.87 0.82 6.41
CA LYS A 4 -2.02 1.53 7.68
C LYS A 4 -1.23 2.82 7.68
N VAL A 5 -1.82 3.88 8.22
CA VAL A 5 -1.15 5.17 8.40
C VAL A 5 -0.81 5.33 9.88
N LYS A 6 0.47 5.23 10.21
CA LYS A 6 0.93 5.30 11.61
C LYS A 6 0.81 6.72 12.17
N SER A 7 1.24 7.72 11.40
CA SER A 7 1.19 9.12 11.81
C SER A 7 1.23 10.07 10.62
N VAL A 8 0.51 11.18 10.74
CA VAL A 8 0.55 12.36 9.88
C VAL A 8 0.64 13.57 10.78
N LYS A 9 1.62 14.45 10.55
CA LYS A 9 1.88 15.63 11.38
C LYS A 9 2.00 16.88 10.52
N ALA A 10 1.39 17.97 10.94
CA ALA A 10 1.69 19.30 10.41
C ALA A 10 2.97 19.84 11.04
N PHE A 11 3.82 20.45 10.22
CA PHE A 11 5.09 21.06 10.65
C PHE A 11 5.99 20.13 11.49
N GLY A 12 5.89 18.82 11.27
CA GLY A 12 6.65 17.80 12.01
C GLY A 12 6.21 17.54 13.46
N ALA A 13 5.33 18.36 14.04
CA ALA A 13 5.01 18.31 15.47
C ALA A 13 3.51 18.10 15.78
N ILE A 14 2.61 18.77 15.04
CA ILE A 14 1.18 18.79 15.37
C ILE A 14 0.51 17.54 14.78
N PRO A 15 -0.01 16.59 15.58
CA PRO A 15 -0.61 15.38 15.07
C PRO A 15 -1.94 15.70 14.36
N LEU A 16 -2.03 15.31 13.09
CA LEU A 16 -3.25 15.47 12.30
C LEU A 16 -4.07 14.17 12.26
N ALA A 17 -3.42 13.06 11.96
CA ALA A 17 -4.08 11.76 11.86
C ALA A 17 -3.09 10.62 12.17
N GLY A 18 -3.60 9.44 12.46
CA GLY A 18 -2.78 8.25 12.70
C GLY A 18 -3.35 7.37 13.81
N GLY A 19 -2.54 6.43 14.28
CA GLY A 19 -2.91 5.45 15.31
C GLY A 19 -3.00 4.01 14.79
N ASN A 20 -3.21 3.08 15.70
CA ASN A 20 -3.17 1.62 15.38
C ASN A 20 -4.30 1.17 14.45
N ASP A 21 -5.41 1.91 14.46
CA ASP A 21 -6.63 1.61 13.71
C ASP A 21 -6.77 2.45 12.44
N CYS A 22 -5.87 3.42 12.20
CA CYS A 22 -5.90 4.28 11.02
C CYS A 22 -5.44 3.49 9.79
N GLN A 23 -6.38 3.08 8.94
CA GLN A 23 -6.14 2.15 7.85
C GLN A 23 -7.13 2.30 6.71
N THR A 24 -6.89 1.63 5.59
CA THR A 24 -7.83 1.58 4.46
C THR A 24 -9.14 0.90 4.85
N LYS A 25 -10.27 1.51 4.44
CA LYS A 25 -11.63 0.98 4.60
C LYS A 25 -11.77 -0.39 3.93
N SER A 26 -11.28 -0.51 2.70
CA SER A 26 -11.27 -1.78 1.95
C SER A 26 -9.86 -2.31 1.79
N LEU A 27 -9.77 -3.60 1.47
CA LEU A 27 -8.51 -4.20 1.05
C LEU A 27 -8.21 -3.75 -0.39
N SER A 28 -6.94 -3.47 -0.67
CA SER A 28 -6.44 -3.27 -2.03
C SER A 28 -6.22 -4.63 -2.69
N ASP A 29 -6.78 -4.80 -3.88
CA ASP A 29 -6.44 -5.91 -4.77
C ASP A 29 -5.25 -5.53 -5.64
N ILE A 30 -4.36 -6.50 -5.87
CA ILE A 30 -3.16 -6.32 -6.68
C ILE A 30 -3.14 -7.45 -7.72
N ALA A 31 -3.49 -7.12 -8.96
CA ALA A 31 -3.31 -8.04 -10.08
C ALA A 31 -1.84 -8.01 -10.52
N LEU A 32 -1.07 -8.98 -10.03
CA LEU A 32 0.34 -9.14 -10.40
C LEU A 32 0.45 -9.81 -11.77
N LYS A 33 1.36 -9.30 -12.60
CA LYS A 33 1.76 -9.92 -13.86
C LYS A 33 3.28 -9.92 -13.97
N SER A 34 3.81 -10.90 -14.68
CA SER A 34 5.25 -10.93 -14.99
C SER A 34 5.62 -9.75 -15.89
N ASP A 35 6.72 -9.10 -15.54
CA ASP A 35 7.41 -8.12 -16.38
C ASP A 35 8.64 -8.78 -16.98
N GLY A 36 8.44 -9.45 -18.12
CA GLY A 36 9.44 -10.28 -18.78
C GLY A 36 9.41 -11.75 -18.35
N PRO A 37 10.49 -12.51 -18.64
CA PRO A 37 10.61 -13.91 -18.28
C PRO A 37 10.50 -14.12 -16.76
N PHE A 38 9.84 -15.21 -16.38
CA PHE A 38 9.72 -15.62 -14.98
C PHE A 38 10.05 -17.12 -14.88
N ASP A 39 11.12 -17.44 -14.17
CA ASP A 39 11.55 -18.81 -13.91
C ASP A 39 11.18 -19.20 -12.46
N PRO A 40 10.11 -19.99 -12.26
CA PRO A 40 9.66 -20.36 -10.92
C PRO A 40 10.58 -21.35 -10.20
N THR A 41 11.58 -21.91 -10.89
CA THR A 41 12.44 -22.99 -10.36
C THR A 41 13.91 -22.59 -10.20
N GLY A 42 14.35 -21.54 -10.89
CA GLY A 42 15.72 -21.06 -10.85
C GLY A 42 15.81 -19.59 -10.46
N THR A 43 15.90 -18.70 -11.45
CA THR A 43 16.28 -17.29 -11.21
C THR A 43 15.13 -16.40 -10.72
N GLY A 44 13.89 -16.87 -10.77
CA GLY A 44 12.72 -16.06 -10.45
C GLY A 44 12.41 -15.06 -11.55
N GLY A 45 12.01 -13.85 -11.17
CA GLY A 45 11.68 -12.80 -12.12
C GLY A 45 11.03 -11.57 -11.49
N ILE A 46 10.66 -10.62 -12.33
CA ILE A 46 9.97 -9.41 -11.90
C ILE A 46 8.46 -9.58 -12.04
N LEU A 47 7.72 -9.23 -10.99
CA LEU A 47 6.27 -9.01 -11.07
C LEU A 47 5.97 -7.53 -10.93
N VAL A 48 5.03 -7.05 -11.75
CA VAL A 48 4.48 -5.70 -11.67
C VAL A 48 2.98 -5.76 -11.46
N GLY A 49 2.45 -4.73 -10.80
CA GLY A 49 1.02 -4.58 -10.62
C GLY A 49 0.68 -3.13 -10.35
N THR A 50 -0.61 -2.83 -10.36
CA THR A 50 -1.11 -1.56 -9.84
C THR A 50 -2.11 -1.84 -8.73
N TYR A 51 -2.28 -0.87 -7.84
CA TYR A 51 -3.24 -0.95 -6.75
C TYR A 51 -3.87 0.40 -6.46
N ALA A 52 -5.10 0.34 -5.94
CA ALA A 52 -5.79 1.49 -5.42
C ALA A 52 -5.69 1.51 -3.89
N ILE A 53 -5.48 2.70 -3.35
CA ILE A 53 -5.61 2.99 -1.93
C ILE A 53 -7.03 3.52 -1.74
N SER A 54 -7.85 2.78 -1.01
CA SER A 54 -9.17 3.26 -0.65
C SER A 54 -9.08 4.41 0.35
N ASP A 55 -10.20 5.08 0.59
CA ASP A 55 -10.37 5.93 1.76
C ASP A 55 -9.89 5.26 3.06
N LEU A 56 -9.49 6.10 4.01
CA LEU A 56 -9.10 5.68 5.34
C LEU A 56 -10.27 5.70 6.33
N ASN A 57 -10.20 4.86 7.35
CA ASN A 57 -11.03 4.90 8.55
C ASN A 57 -10.17 4.78 9.81
N GLY A 58 -10.72 5.18 10.97
CA GLY A 58 -10.03 5.04 12.26
C GLY A 58 -8.87 6.03 12.48
N CYS A 59 -8.85 7.15 11.75
CA CYS A 59 -7.72 8.08 11.71
C CYS A 59 -7.83 9.29 12.66
N GLY A 60 -8.79 9.25 13.59
CA GLY A 60 -9.05 10.35 14.51
C GLY A 60 -9.90 11.49 13.90
N PRO A 61 -10.08 12.59 14.64
CA PRO A 61 -11.06 13.64 14.31
C PRO A 61 -10.78 14.40 13.02
N LEU A 62 -9.50 14.50 12.61
CA LEU A 62 -9.12 15.14 11.34
C LEU A 62 -8.92 14.10 10.21
N GLY A 63 -9.36 12.85 10.41
CA GLY A 63 -9.22 11.78 9.41
C GLY A 63 -9.88 12.10 8.07
N GLY A 64 -10.97 12.89 8.08
CA GLY A 64 -11.65 13.35 6.86
C GLY A 64 -10.80 14.27 5.98
N LEU A 65 -9.81 14.98 6.55
CA LEU A 65 -8.88 15.81 5.79
C LEU A 65 -7.74 14.97 5.19
N VAL A 66 -7.31 13.92 5.90
CA VAL A 66 -6.16 13.10 5.50
C VAL A 66 -6.53 11.99 4.53
N SER A 67 -7.75 11.43 4.63
CA SER A 67 -8.22 10.36 3.73
C SER A 67 -8.06 10.72 2.24
N PRO A 68 -8.54 11.88 1.75
CA PRO A 68 -8.43 12.23 0.32
C PRO A 68 -7.00 12.47 -0.16
N LEU A 69 -6.07 12.82 0.75
CA LEU A 69 -4.66 13.04 0.41
C LEU A 69 -3.90 11.73 0.17
N THR A 70 -4.43 10.62 0.70
CA THR A 70 -3.79 9.30 0.64
C THR A 70 -4.52 8.33 -0.28
N ALA A 71 -5.83 8.49 -0.44
CA ALA A 71 -6.64 7.69 -1.34
C ALA A 71 -6.31 8.01 -2.80
N GLY A 72 -6.26 6.97 -3.65
CA GLY A 72 -5.94 7.15 -5.06
C GLY A 72 -5.74 5.84 -5.79
N ALA A 73 -5.99 5.86 -7.10
CA ALA A 73 -5.73 4.74 -8.00
C ALA A 73 -4.37 4.88 -8.70
N GLY A 74 -3.90 3.79 -9.32
CA GLY A 74 -2.71 3.83 -10.18
C GLY A 74 -1.37 3.77 -9.44
N ASN A 75 -1.36 3.43 -8.15
CA ASN A 75 -0.11 3.19 -7.44
C ASN A 75 0.57 1.95 -8.03
N SER A 76 1.83 2.09 -8.46
CA SER A 76 2.60 1.00 -9.04
C SER A 76 3.29 0.16 -7.98
N LEU A 77 3.36 -1.14 -8.20
CA LEU A 77 4.18 -2.07 -7.43
C LEU A 77 5.12 -2.83 -8.38
N ARG A 78 6.39 -2.94 -7.99
CA ARG A 78 7.41 -3.76 -8.67
C ARG A 78 8.06 -4.67 -7.63
N LEU A 79 7.99 -5.97 -7.85
CA LEU A 79 8.54 -6.99 -6.96
C LEU A 79 9.60 -7.78 -7.71
N SER A 80 10.76 -7.94 -7.10
CA SER A 80 11.75 -8.93 -7.54
C SER A 80 11.54 -10.18 -6.72
N MET A 81 11.25 -11.30 -7.40
CA MET A 81 11.02 -12.58 -6.74
C MET A 81 12.15 -13.54 -7.07
N THR A 82 12.57 -14.31 -6.07
CA THR A 82 13.49 -15.44 -6.20
C THR A 82 12.87 -16.66 -5.52
N PRO A 83 12.96 -17.86 -6.11
CA PRO A 83 12.50 -19.08 -5.45
C PRO A 83 13.22 -19.29 -4.12
N THR A 84 12.49 -19.71 -3.09
CA THR A 84 13.08 -20.21 -1.85
C THR A 84 13.29 -21.71 -1.99
N THR A 85 14.50 -22.20 -1.74
CA THR A 85 14.76 -23.63 -1.61
C THR A 85 14.07 -24.14 -0.35
N THR A 86 13.12 -25.06 -0.53
CA THR A 86 12.46 -25.79 0.56
C THR A 86 13.43 -26.69 1.31
#